data_AF-A0A7K2X4N7-F1
#
_entry.id   AF-A0A7K2X4N7-F1
#
_cell.length_a   1.000
_cell.length_b   1.000
_cell.length_c   1.000
_cell.angle_alpha   90.00
_cell.angle_beta   90.00
_cell.angle_gamma   90.00
#
_symmetry.space_group_name_H-M   'P 1'
#
loop_
_entity.id
_entity.type
_entity.pdbx_description
1 polymer ?
#
loop_
_entity_poly.entity_id
_entity_poly.type
_entity_poly.pdbx_seq_one_letter_code
_entity_poly.pdbx_strand_id
1 'polypeptide(L)'
;GEAVAEAVARHAREARRDGVVASALAVDPRHWELLSFTLWAGPEAPSGEGERFRVLHLSEPGRAELGRVGPGRAELGAQAVATSVR
;
A
#
# COMPACT_ATOMS: atom_id res chain seq x y z
N GLY A 1 10.18 18.82 -5.90
CA GLY A 1 10.89 19.44 -4.78
C GLY A 1 11.51 18.38 -3.90
N GLU A 2 12.47 18.73 -3.06
CA GLU A 2 13.20 17.81 -2.17
C GLU A 2 12.28 16.93 -1.32
N ALA A 3 11.25 17.53 -0.69
CA ALA A 3 10.26 16.81 0.11
C ALA A 3 9.53 15.69 -0.67
N VAL A 4 9.20 15.92 -1.94
CA VAL A 4 8.56 14.89 -2.79
C VAL A 4 9.54 13.76 -3.10
N ALA A 5 10.80 14.08 -3.37
CA ALA A 5 11.83 13.07 -3.62
C ALA A 5 12.08 12.20 -2.38
N GLU A 6 12.09 12.81 -1.19
CA GLU A 6 12.18 12.10 0.08
C GLU A 6 10.96 11.18 0.30
N ALA A 7 9.75 11.69 0.09
CA ALA A 7 8.53 10.90 0.21
C ALA A 7 8.52 9.69 -0.74
N VAL A 8 8.96 9.87 -1.99
CA VAL A 8 9.11 8.76 -2.97
C VAL A 8 10.15 7.75 -2.50
N ALA A 9 11.30 8.20 -2.01
CA ALA A 9 12.35 7.31 -1.52
C ALA A 9 11.89 6.51 -0.28
N ARG A 10 11.14 7.16 0.64
CA ARG A 10 10.56 6.50 1.81
C ARG A 10 9.50 5.48 1.39
N HIS A 11 8.58 5.86 0.51
CA HIS A 11 7.56 4.99 -0.06
C HIS A 11 8.18 3.74 -0.69
N ALA A 12 9.25 3.88 -1.46
CA ALA A 12 9.95 2.76 -2.08
C ALA A 12 10.53 1.76 -1.07
N ARG A 13 10.91 2.20 0.14
CA ARG A 13 11.34 1.32 1.23
C ARG A 13 10.16 0.65 1.91
N GLU A 14 9.09 1.41 2.17
CA GLU A 14 7.88 0.92 2.85
C GLU A 14 7.13 -0.12 1.99
N ALA A 15 7.06 0.10 0.68
CA ALA A 15 6.43 -0.80 -0.28
C ALA A 15 7.08 -2.19 -0.35
N ARG A 16 8.29 -2.35 0.21
CA ARG A 16 9.04 -3.62 0.23
C ARG A 16 8.95 -4.35 1.58
N ARG A 17 8.18 -3.83 2.54
CA ARG A 17 7.97 -4.51 3.81
C ARG A 17 7.27 -5.85 3.58
N ASP A 18 7.60 -6.82 4.43
CA ASP A 18 6.97 -8.14 4.38
C ASP A 18 5.45 -8.02 4.54
N GLY A 19 4.72 -8.76 3.71
CA GLY A 19 3.27 -8.74 3.68
C GLY A 19 2.64 -7.57 2.91
N VAL A 20 3.43 -6.61 2.38
CA VAL A 20 2.90 -5.64 1.42
C VAL A 20 2.66 -6.31 0.08
N VAL A 21 1.44 -6.17 -0.44
CA VAL A 21 1.03 -6.67 -1.76
C VAL A 21 1.25 -5.59 -2.81
N ALA A 22 0.80 -4.38 -2.51
CA ALA A 22 0.96 -3.20 -3.34
C ALA A 22 0.94 -1.95 -2.48
N SER A 23 1.60 -0.89 -2.92
CA SER A 23 1.58 0.40 -2.23
C SER A 23 1.69 1.54 -3.23
N ALA A 24 0.89 2.58 -3.03
CA ALA A 24 0.84 3.77 -3.88
C ALA A 24 1.08 5.04 -3.06
N LEU A 25 1.89 5.95 -3.60
CA LEU A 25 2.01 7.32 -3.09
C LEU A 25 1.06 8.20 -3.90
N ALA A 26 0.16 8.90 -3.23
CA ALA A 26 -0.87 9.73 -3.85
C ALA A 26 -0.87 11.14 -3.28
N VAL A 27 -1.49 12.07 -4.01
CA VAL A 27 -1.83 13.40 -3.52
C VAL A 27 -3.32 13.39 -3.20
N ASP A 28 -3.70 13.81 -1.99
CA ASP A 28 -5.09 14.12 -1.65
C ASP A 28 -5.38 15.59 -1.96
N PRO A 29 -6.14 15.90 -3.04
CA PRO A 29 -6.43 17.27 -3.41
C PRO A 29 -7.41 17.97 -2.44
N ARG A 30 -8.07 17.24 -1.53
CA ARG A 30 -8.98 17.84 -0.54
C ARG A 30 -8.23 18.56 0.57
N HIS A 31 -7.11 17.97 0.99
CA HIS A 31 -6.28 18.47 2.08
C HIS A 31 -4.90 18.97 1.61
N TRP A 32 -4.56 18.76 0.34
CA TRP A 32 -3.24 19.03 -0.24
C TRP A 32 -2.10 18.32 0.48
N GLU A 33 -2.32 17.06 0.85
CA GLU A 33 -1.35 16.21 1.54
C GLU A 33 -0.89 15.05 0.66
N LEU A 34 0.30 14.53 0.94
CA LEU A 34 0.75 13.26 0.39
C LEU A 34 0.19 12.11 1.25
N LEU A 35 -0.30 11.06 0.61
CA LEU A 35 -0.81 9.86 1.27
C LEU A 35 -0.05 8.63 0.78
N SER A 36 0.29 7.72 1.69
CA SER A 36 0.66 6.35 1.32
C SER A 36 -0.54 5.45 1.49
N PHE A 37 -0.93 4.75 0.42
CA PHE A 37 -1.99 3.76 0.42
C PHE A 37 -1.38 2.37 0.23
N THR A 38 -1.44 1.53 1.26
CA THR A 38 -0.78 0.22 1.25
C THR A 38 -1.78 -0.90 1.42
N LEU A 39 -1.77 -1.86 0.49
CA LEU A 39 -2.51 -3.11 0.52
C LEU A 39 -1.65 -4.20 1.18
N TRP A 40 -2.19 -4.84 2.20
CA TRP A 40 -1.52 -5.91 2.96
C TRP A 40 -2.11 -7.28 2.62
N ALA A 41 -1.27 -8.32 2.64
CA ALA A 41 -1.62 -9.68 2.30
C ALA A 41 -2.51 -10.36 3.36
N GLY A 42 -2.25 -10.03 4.62
CA GLY A 42 -2.95 -10.61 5.76
C GLY A 42 -4.27 -9.92 6.11
N PRO A 43 -5.09 -10.57 6.96
CA PRO A 43 -6.39 -10.05 7.40
C PRO A 43 -6.27 -8.81 8.31
N GLU A 44 -5.10 -8.58 8.89
CA GLU A 44 -4.79 -7.39 9.68
C GLU A 44 -3.58 -6.68 9.11
N ALA A 45 -3.81 -5.44 8.67
CA ALA A 45 -2.72 -4.50 8.44
C ALA A 45 -2.07 -4.12 9.79
N PRO A 46 -0.78 -3.76 9.81
CA PRO A 46 -0.09 -3.30 11.02
C PRO A 46 -0.90 -2.25 11.79
N SER A 47 -0.90 -2.35 13.12
CA SER A 47 -1.50 -1.33 13.99
C SER A 47 -0.74 -0.01 13.88
N GLY A 48 -1.45 1.12 13.82
CA GLY A 48 -0.85 2.44 13.64
C GLY A 48 -1.83 3.53 13.20
N GLU A 49 -1.30 4.74 12.98
CA GLU A 49 -2.02 5.90 12.44
C GLU A 49 -2.35 5.68 10.95
N GLY A 50 -3.64 5.73 10.61
CA GLY A 50 -4.11 5.62 9.23
C GLY A 50 -5.55 5.13 9.13
N GLU A 51 -6.23 5.51 8.05
CA GLU A 51 -7.59 5.06 7.76
C GLU A 51 -7.56 3.66 7.14
N ARG A 52 -8.35 2.74 7.69
CA ARG A 52 -8.41 1.34 7.25
C ARG A 52 -9.62 1.12 6.34
N PHE A 53 -9.36 0.54 5.19
CA PHE A 53 -10.36 0.19 4.19
C PHE A 53 -10.43 -1.33 4.06
N ARG A 54 -11.67 -1.85 4.08
CA ARG A 54 -11.92 -3.25 3.76
C ARG A 54 -11.85 -3.42 2.24
N VAL A 55 -11.00 -4.34 1.78
CA VAL A 55 -10.99 -4.74 0.37
C VAL A 55 -12.09 -5.77 0.15
N LEU A 56 -13.13 -5.38 -0.58
CA LEU A 56 -14.29 -6.25 -0.85
C LEU A 56 -14.01 -7.24 -1.99
N HIS A 57 -13.20 -6.83 -2.96
CA HIS A 57 -12.81 -7.66 -4.09
C HIS A 57 -11.40 -7.29 -4.54
N LEU A 58 -10.56 -8.29 -4.75
CA LEU A 58 -9.26 -8.13 -5.38
C LEU A 58 -9.20 -9.05 -6.59
N SER A 59 -9.07 -8.47 -7.77
CA SER A 59 -8.86 -9.22 -9.00
C SER A 59 -7.38 -9.52 -9.18
N GLU A 60 -7.04 -10.75 -9.57
CA GLU A 60 -5.66 -11.19 -9.83
C GLU A 60 -5.43 -11.67 -11.29
N PRO A 61 -5.88 -10.93 -12.32
CA PRO A 61 -5.70 -11.36 -13.71
C PRO A 61 -4.22 -11.38 -14.09
N GLY A 62 -3.77 -12.44 -14.78
CA GLY A 62 -2.39 -12.57 -15.25
C GLY A 62 -1.33 -12.61 -14.15
N ARG A 63 -1.72 -12.72 -12.87
CA ARG A 63 -0.78 -12.65 -11.74
C ARG A 63 0.28 -13.76 -11.78
N ALA A 64 -0.11 -14.96 -12.23
CA ALA A 64 0.82 -16.08 -12.43
C ALA A 64 1.84 -15.83 -13.54
N GLU A 65 1.58 -14.87 -14.44
CA GLU A 65 2.42 -14.56 -15.59
C GLU A 65 3.48 -13.48 -15.26
N LEU A 66 3.33 -12.76 -14.14
CA LEU A 66 4.20 -11.64 -13.72
C LEU A 66 5.58 -12.05 -13.17
N GLY A 67 6.08 -13.24 -13.48
CA GLY A 67 7.34 -13.76 -12.93
C GLY A 67 7.25 -13.97 -11.41
N ARG A 68 8.39 -13.95 -10.70
CA ARG A 68 8.44 -14.24 -9.26
C ARG A 68 7.75 -13.12 -8.47
N VAL A 69 6.43 -13.19 -8.31
CA VAL A 69 5.66 -12.37 -7.37
C VAL A 69 6.12 -12.77 -5.96
N GLY A 70 6.58 -11.81 -5.16
CA GLY A 70 6.96 -12.04 -3.77
C GLY A 70 5.80 -12.61 -2.92
N PRO A 71 6.03 -12.91 -1.62
CA PRO A 71 5.16 -13.76 -0.81
C PRO A 71 3.73 -13.21 -0.55
N GLY A 72 3.39 -12.01 -1.03
CA GLY A 72 2.09 -11.37 -0.80
C GLY A 72 0.97 -11.97 -1.66
N ARG A 73 0.45 -13.13 -1.28
CA ARG A 73 -0.92 -13.53 -1.67
C ARG A 73 -1.88 -12.70 -0.84
N ALA A 74 -2.54 -11.74 -1.46
CA ALA A 74 -3.69 -11.12 -0.84
C ALA A 74 -4.82 -12.16 -0.79
N GLU A 75 -5.27 -12.48 0.42
CA GLU A 75 -6.36 -13.43 0.62
C GLU A 75 -7.69 -12.68 0.79
N LEU A 76 -8.79 -13.43 0.81
CA LEU A 76 -10.10 -12.89 1.19
C LEU A 76 -9.98 -12.24 2.58
N GLY A 77 -10.29 -10.94 2.66
CA GLY A 77 -10.13 -10.16 3.89
C GLY A 77 -8.89 -9.26 3.94
N ALA A 78 -8.15 -9.12 2.84
CA ALA A 78 -7.07 -8.13 2.72
C ALA A 78 -7.52 -6.72 3.15
N GLN A 79 -6.61 -5.99 3.77
CA GLN A 79 -6.84 -4.63 4.25
C GLN A 79 -5.96 -3.63 3.51
N ALA A 80 -6.52 -2.47 3.21
CA ALA A 80 -5.75 -1.33 2.76
C ALA A 80 -5.71 -0.24 3.84
N VAL A 81 -4.58 0.44 3.97
CA VAL A 81 -4.39 1.53 4.93
C VAL A 81 -3.92 2.77 4.20
N ALA A 82 -4.59 3.90 4.43
CA ALA A 82 -4.15 5.22 3.99
C ALA A 82 -3.53 5.98 5.16
N THR A 83 -2.31 6.45 5.01
CA THR A 83 -1.59 7.21 6.04
C THR A 83 -1.03 8.50 5.45
N SER A 84 -1.21 9.62 6.16
CA SER A 84 -0.62 10.90 5.77
C SER A 84 0.90 10.86 5.88
N VAL A 85 1.55 11.36 4.84
CA VAL A 85 3.00 11.45 4.72
C VAL A 85 3.42 12.77 5.35
N ARG A 86 3.92 12.71 6.59
CA ARG A 86 4.70 13.80 7.17
C ARG A 86 6.10 13.85 6.58
#